data_AF-A0A098QXC1-F1
#
_entry.id   AF-A0A098QXC1-F1
#
_cell.length_a   1.000
_cell.length_b   1.000
_cell.length_c   1.000
_cell.angle_alpha   90.00
_cell.angle_beta   90.00
_cell.angle_gamma   90.00
#
_symmetry.space_group_name_H-M   'P 1'
#
loop_
_entity.id
_entity.type
_entity.pdbx_description
1 polymer ?
#
loop_
_entity_poly.entity_id
_entity_poly.type
_entity_poly.pdbx_seq_one_letter_code
_entity_poly.pdbx_strand_id
1 'polypeptide(L)' 'MSKTITIRIDDDTYSIFKKAAEGDRRSISNFIEFATMSYISEEAFVTDEEMENILSDSDLINTLKRGESEIQSGNYKIVD' A
#
# COMPACT_ATOMS: atom_id res chain seq x y z
N MET A 1 6.92 20.03 15.65
CA MET A 1 8.37 20.04 15.35
C MET A 1 8.58 19.33 14.02
N SER A 2 9.34 19.92 13.09
CA SER A 2 9.73 19.21 11.86
C SER A 2 10.75 18.11 12.18
N LYS A 3 10.70 17.02 11.42
CA LYS A 3 11.67 15.92 11.44
C LYS A 3 12.31 15.82 10.05
N THR A 4 13.55 15.34 9.99
CA THR A 4 14.29 15.19 8.72
C THR A 4 14.42 13.72 8.39
N ILE A 5 14.13 13.37 7.13
CA ILE A 5 14.35 12.03 6.58
C ILE A 5 15.61 12.11 5.71
N THR A 6 16.54 11.17 5.90
CA THR A 6 17.76 11.05 5.08
C THR A 6 17.74 9.72 4.35
N ILE A 7 17.90 9.73 3.03
CA ILE A 7 17.87 8.54 2.17
C ILE A 7 19.15 8.55 1.34
N ARG A 8 19.82 7.40 1.26
CA ARG A 8 20.94 7.19 0.32
C ARG A 8 20.40 6.43 -0.88
N ILE A 9 20.62 6.97 -2.07
CA ILE A 9 20.23 6.39 -3.35
C ILE A 9 21.39 6.51 -4.33
N ASP A 10 21.41 5.67 -5.36
CA ASP A 10 22.33 5.80 -6.48
C ASP A 10 21.93 6.93 -7.45
N ASP A 11 22.82 7.24 -8.39
CA ASP A 11 22.67 8.34 -9.34
C ASP A 11 21.51 8.11 -10.33
N ASP A 12 21.24 6.85 -10.68
CA ASP A 12 20.15 6.49 -11.60
C ASP A 12 18.80 6.75 -10.95
N THR A 13 18.63 6.30 -9.71
CA THR A 13 17.45 6.53 -8.88
C THR A 13 17.25 8.03 -8.64
N TYR A 14 18.32 8.76 -8.30
CA TYR A 14 18.26 10.21 -8.13
C TYR A 14 17.80 10.91 -9.41
N SER A 15 18.31 10.49 -10.57
CA SER A 15 17.95 11.06 -11.87
C SER A 15 16.49 10.82 -12.23
N ILE A 16 15.94 9.65 -11.89
CA ILE A 16 14.51 9.34 -12.06
C ILE A 16 13.67 10.27 -11.18
N PHE A 17 13.98 10.37 -9.87
CA PHE A 17 13.25 11.22 -8.94
C PHE A 17 13.28 12.69 -9.35
N LYS A 18 14.45 13.16 -9.81
CA LYS A 18 14.61 14.54 -10.29
C LYS A 18 13.71 14.81 -11.50
N LYS A 19 13.73 13.94 -12.52
CA LYS A 19 12.90 14.12 -13.72
C LYS A 19 11.41 14.08 -13.40
N ALA A 20 10.98 13.17 -12.53
CA ALA A 20 9.59 13.08 -12.09
C ALA A 20 9.15 14.33 -11.34
N ALA A 21 9.95 14.78 -10.37
CA ALA A 21 9.67 15.99 -9.61
C ALA A 21 9.64 17.27 -10.48
N GLU A 22 10.54 17.36 -11.46
CA GLU A 22 10.55 18.45 -12.46
C GLU A 22 9.29 18.45 -13.33
N GLY A 23 8.85 17.27 -13.79
CA GLY A 23 7.60 17.11 -14.53
C GLY A 23 6.39 17.60 -13.74
N ASP A 24 6.37 17.32 -12.44
CA ASP A 24 5.33 17.75 -11.50
C ASP A 24 5.53 19.18 -10.93
N ARG A 25 6.55 19.90 -11.41
CA ARG A 25 6.92 21.26 -10.99
C ARG A 25 7.08 21.41 -9.47
N ARG A 26 7.67 20.42 -8.81
CA ARG A 26 7.90 20.41 -7.35
C ARG A 26 9.33 19.97 -7.01
N SER A 27 9.74 20.19 -5.76
CA SER A 27 11.04 19.70 -5.28
C SER A 27 11.01 18.18 -5.12
N ILE A 28 12.18 17.54 -5.20
CA ILE A 28 12.32 16.09 -4.98
C ILE A 28 11.75 15.70 -3.61
N SER A 29 12.03 16.47 -2.56
CA SER A 29 11.50 16.21 -1.21
C SER A 29 9.98 16.20 -1.18
N ASN A 30 9.34 17.20 -1.82
CA ASN A 30 7.88 17.28 -1.85
C ASN A 30 7.25 16.20 -2.75
N PHE A 31 7.92 15.83 -3.85
CA PHE A 31 7.50 14.71 -4.69
C PHE A 31 7.49 13.39 -3.90
N ILE A 32 8.58 13.08 -3.20
CA ILE A 32 8.68 11.87 -2.38
C ILE A 32 7.64 11.87 -1.26
N GLU A 33 7.48 13.00 -0.55
CA GLU A 33 6.47 13.14 0.51
C GLU A 33 5.07 12.86 -0.03
N PHE A 34 4.68 13.51 -1.13
CA PHE A 34 3.37 13.32 -1.74
C PHE A 34 3.15 11.88 -2.20
N ALA A 35 4.09 11.31 -2.96
CA ALA A 35 3.99 9.94 -3.45
C ALA A 35 3.86 8.92 -2.30
N THR A 36 4.62 9.12 -1.21
CA THR A 36 4.54 8.27 -0.03
C THR A 36 3.18 8.38 0.67
N MET A 37 2.65 9.60 0.80
CA MET A 37 1.32 9.82 1.39
C MET A 37 0.20 9.24 0.54
N SER A 38 0.29 9.38 -0.79
CA SER A 38 -0.65 8.76 -1.73
C SER A 38 -0.61 7.24 -1.62
N TYR A 39 0.57 6.64 -1.66
CA TYR A 39 0.75 5.19 -1.51
C TYR A 39 0.13 4.67 -0.21
N ILE A 40 0.41 5.32 0.93
CA ILE A 40 -0.20 4.94 2.22
C ILE A 40 -1.72 5.08 2.19
N SER A 41 -2.23 6.12 1.54
CA SER A 41 -3.68 6.35 1.45
C SER A 41 -4.35 5.31 0.56
N GLU A 42 -3.72 4.94 -0.56
CA GLU A 42 -4.21 3.87 -1.44
C GLU A 42 -4.16 2.50 -0.76
N GLU A 43 -3.10 2.19 -0.02
CA GLU A 43 -3.03 0.94 0.77
C GLU A 43 -4.04 0.92 1.93
N ALA A 44 -4.37 2.08 2.51
CA ALA A 44 -5.25 2.17 3.67
C ALA A 44 -6.74 2.14 3.33
N PHE A 45 -7.12 2.40 2.07
CA PHE A 45 -8.52 2.56 1.69
C PHE A 45 -8.85 1.76 0.42
N VAL A 46 -9.62 0.69 0.61
CA VAL A 46 -10.36 0.05 -0.49
C VAL A 46 -11.48 0.99 -0.90
N THR A 47 -11.63 1.27 -2.20
CA THR A 47 -12.73 2.11 -2.69
C THR A 47 -14.09 1.42 -2.50
N ASP A 48 -15.18 2.18 -2.47
CA ASP A 48 -16.53 1.60 -2.32
C ASP A 48 -16.84 0.60 -3.47
N GLU A 49 -16.39 0.89 -4.69
CA GLU A 49 -16.53 0.00 -5.86
C GLU A 49 -15.71 -1.29 -5.69
N GLU A 50 -14.47 -1.20 -5.22
CA GLU A 50 -13.65 -2.38 -4.94
C GLU A 50 -14.24 -3.22 -3.80
N MET A 51 -14.78 -2.57 -2.76
CA MET A 51 -15.45 -3.26 -1.66
C MET A 51 -16.74 -3.96 -2.13
N GLU A 52 -17.53 -3.32 -2.99
CA GLU A 52 -18.71 -3.94 -3.60
C GLU A 52 -18.32 -5.17 -4.43
N ASN A 53 -17.25 -5.08 -5.22
CA ASN A 53 -16.71 -6.21 -5.97
C ASN A 53 -16.27 -7.36 -5.04
N ILE A 54 -15.54 -7.08 -3.96
CA ILE A 54 -15.15 -8.07 -2.95
C ILE A 54 -16.37 -8.74 -2.32
N LEU A 55 -17.40 -7.98 -1.96
CA LEU A 55 -18.62 -8.49 -1.34
C LEU A 55 -19.49 -9.29 -2.31
N SER A 56 -19.41 -8.99 -3.61
CA SER A 56 -20.14 -9.69 -4.67
C SER A 56 -19.52 -11.04 -5.04
N ASP A 57 -18.23 -11.25 -4.75
CA ASP A 57 -17.53 -12.51 -4.98
C ASP A 57 -17.90 -13.53 -3.89
N SER A 58 -18.91 -14.36 -4.19
CA SER A 58 -19.37 -15.38 -3.26
C SER A 58 -18.30 -16.41 -2.91
N ASP A 59 -17.40 -16.74 -3.83
CA ASP A 59 -16.39 -17.77 -3.61
C ASP A 59 -15.29 -17.28 -2.67
N LEU A 60 -14.86 -16.02 -2.85
CA LEU A 60 -13.95 -15.33 -1.96
C LEU A 60 -14.55 -15.21 -0.55
N ILE A 61 -15.77 -14.70 -0.44
CA ILE A 61 -16.45 -14.52 0.86
C ILE A 61 -16.64 -15.85 1.59
N ASN A 62 -17.02 -16.91 0.87
CA ASN A 62 -17.15 -18.25 1.47
C ASN A 62 -15.81 -18.79 1.96
N THR A 63 -14.73 -18.55 1.22
CA THR A 63 -13.39 -18.98 1.61
C THR A 63 -12.90 -18.24 2.86
N LEU A 64 -13.13 -16.92 2.93
CA LEU A 64 -12.79 -16.11 4.09
C LEU A 64 -13.55 -16.55 5.34
N LYS A 65 -14.87 -16.74 5.23
CA LYS A 65 -15.71 -17.26 6.34
C LYS A 65 -15.28 -18.64 6.80
N ARG A 66 -14.91 -19.52 5.87
CA ARG A 66 -14.38 -20.85 6.20
C ARG A 66 -13.07 -20.73 6.97
N GLY A 67 -12.14 -19.90 6.50
CA GLY A 67 -10.87 -19.64 7.19
C GLY A 67 -11.07 -19.09 8.61
N GLU A 68 -12.00 -18.14 8.78
CA GLU A 68 -12.38 -17.63 10.10
C GLU A 68 -12.89 -18.75 11.03
N SER A 69 -13.80 -19.60 10.54
CA SER A 69 -14.33 -20.74 11.28
C SER A 69 -13.26 -21.77 11.62
N GLU A 70 -12.33 -22.05 10.71
CA GLU A 70 -11.21 -22.97 10.92
C GLU A 70 -10.26 -22.45 11.99
N ILE A 71 -9.93 -21.15 11.98
CA ILE A 71 -9.12 -20.50 13.01
C ILE A 71 -9.81 -20.59 14.37
N GLN A 72 -11.09 -20.23 14.45
CA GLN A 72 -11.89 -20.30 15.69
C GLN A 72 -11.98 -21.73 16.24
N SER A 73 -12.04 -22.72 15.34
CA SER A 73 -12.11 -24.14 15.69
C SER A 73 -10.73 -24.76 16.01
N GLY A 74 -9.65 -23.99 15.88
CA GLY A 74 -8.28 -24.50 16.09
C GLY A 74 -7.75 -25.36 14.95
N ASN A 75 -8.42 -25.38 13.80
CA ASN A 75 -8.05 -26.15 12.61
C ASN A 75 -7.00 -25.41 11.77
N TYR A 76 -5.83 -25.18 12.35
CA TYR A 76 -4.69 -24.59 11.64
C TYR A 76 -3.39 -25.29 12.06
N LYS A 77 -2.37 -25.16 11.20
CA LYS A 77 -1.02 -25.64 11.50
C LYS A 77 -0.05 -24.48 11.38
N ILE A 78 0.64 -24.16 12.47
CA ILE A 78 1.79 -23.25 12.45
C ILE A 78 2.96 -24.04 11.89
N VAL A 79 3.66 -23.46 10.91
CA VAL A 79 4.82 -24.05 10.28
C VAL A 79 6.01 -23.15 10.61
N ASP A 80 7.03 -23.72 11.25
CA ASP A 80 8.33 -23.07 11.53
C ASP A 80 9.28 -23.19 10.34
#